data_AF-A0A2E2TMH1-F1
#
_entry.id   AF-A0A2E2TMH1-F1
#
_cell.length_a   1.000
_cell.length_b   1.000
_cell.length_c   1.000
_cell.angle_alpha   90.00
_cell.angle_beta   90.00
_cell.angle_gamma   90.00
#
_symmetry.space_group_name_H-M   'P 1'
#
loop_
_entity.id
_entity.type
_entity.pdbx_description
1 polymer ?
#
loop_
_entity_poly.entity_id
_entity_poly.type
_entity_poly.pdbx_seq_one_letter_code
_entity_poly.pdbx_strand_id
1 'polypeptide(L)'
;MTIYFLYCNFFSGVHATQSRDTVAKTQEQIVSRKNLGLDVGQAQELKLAFRRHDWDNELIKRLCESNILGDALDILRGDAQAVPIERVVDLGAEPEIKDGSVVVKHVKQGVKPWRDIRLALIDPRDLHYTRLGIPYDQEPPDQRIMEINPRTMRPHFLKGQRPANILMRDFLLEIPHLIPHDWVPRAPIVFWGTVCKSDTTYWVPGINQDFGGWYAHDCRVEMPRDRIMLRNYDNPCVVLTSAPSIV
;
A
#
# COMPACT_ATOMS: atom_id res chain seq x y z
N MET A 1 -15.74 12.96 -0.32
CA MET A 1 -14.71 13.83 -0.92
C MET A 1 -13.52 13.79 0.02
N THR A 2 -12.60 12.86 -0.24
CA THR A 2 -11.47 12.56 0.65
C THR A 2 -10.25 13.31 0.11
N ILE A 3 -9.78 14.31 0.86
CA ILE A 3 -8.64 15.16 0.49
C ILE A 3 -7.38 14.51 1.08
N TYR A 4 -6.42 14.11 0.24
CA TYR A 4 -5.10 13.65 0.66
C TYR A 4 -4.06 14.72 0.34
N PHE A 5 -3.36 15.21 1.36
CA PHE A 5 -2.22 16.12 1.23
C PHE A 5 -0.91 15.33 1.13
N LEU A 6 -0.01 15.70 0.23
CA LEU A 6 1.39 15.27 0.30
C LEU A 6 2.36 16.28 -0.34
N TYR A 7 3.24 16.75 0.54
CA TYR A 7 4.62 17.26 0.41
C TYR A 7 5.26 17.42 -0.98
N CYS A 8 5.76 18.64 -1.22
CA CYS A 8 6.91 18.90 -2.11
C CYS A 8 8.14 19.26 -1.25
N ASN A 9 9.20 18.45 -1.34
CA ASN A 9 10.52 18.82 -0.83
C ASN A 9 11.20 19.77 -1.81
N PHE A 10 11.54 20.98 -1.38
CA PHE A 10 12.43 21.88 -2.13
C PHE A 10 13.68 22.19 -1.30
N PHE A 11 14.82 21.71 -1.79
CA PHE A 11 16.15 22.04 -1.30
C PHE A 11 16.65 23.29 -2.02
N SER A 12 16.98 24.36 -1.28
CA SER A 12 17.94 25.39 -1.71
C SER A 12 18.36 26.23 -0.51
N GLY A 13 19.65 26.19 -0.18
CA GLY A 13 20.23 27.01 0.88
C GLY A 13 20.53 28.44 0.45
N VAL A 14 20.61 29.36 1.42
CA VAL A 14 21.41 30.61 1.37
C VAL A 14 21.83 30.98 2.80
N HIS A 15 23.09 31.41 2.93
CA HIS A 15 23.76 31.89 4.14
C HIS A 15 23.30 33.29 4.62
N ALA A 16 23.29 33.45 5.94
CA ALA A 16 23.70 34.61 6.78
C ALA A 16 23.14 36.03 6.51
N THR A 17 22.39 36.56 7.48
CA THR A 17 22.81 37.72 8.32
C THR A 17 21.80 37.94 9.45
N GLN A 18 22.19 37.65 10.71
CA GLN A 18 21.37 37.94 11.89
C GLN A 18 21.53 39.41 12.29
N SER A 19 20.52 40.23 12.01
CA SER A 19 20.35 41.55 12.65
C SER A 19 19.64 41.37 14.00
N ARG A 20 20.20 41.96 15.07
CA ARG A 20 19.70 41.91 16.46
C ARG A 20 18.24 42.37 16.62
N ASP A 21 17.70 43.14 15.67
CA ASP A 21 16.30 43.60 15.71
C ASP A 21 15.29 42.49 15.39
N THR A 22 15.74 41.41 14.72
CA THR A 22 14.90 40.24 14.42
C THR A 22 14.66 39.41 15.67
N VAL A 23 15.62 39.37 16.60
CA VAL A 23 15.55 38.58 17.84
C VAL A 23 14.50 39.16 18.79
N ALA A 24 14.41 40.49 18.92
CA ALA A 24 13.43 41.14 19.78
C ALA A 24 11.97 40.93 19.32
N LYS A 25 11.71 41.03 18.01
CA LYS A 25 10.37 40.72 17.44
C LYS A 25 10.02 39.24 17.51
N THR A 26 11.02 38.36 17.40
CA THR A 26 10.84 36.92 17.57
C THR A 26 10.46 36.58 19.01
N GLN A 27 11.04 37.27 20.01
CA GLN A 27 10.78 37.01 21.42
C GLN A 27 9.40 37.50 21.89
N GLU A 28 8.89 38.61 21.37
CA GLU A 28 7.51 39.06 21.68
C GLU A 28 6.43 38.21 20.99
N GLN A 29 6.67 37.71 19.77
CA GLN A 29 5.77 36.74 19.13
C GLN A 29 5.80 35.35 19.80
N ILE A 30 6.91 34.98 20.45
CA ILE A 30 7.01 33.72 21.22
C ILE A 30 6.15 33.77 22.50
N VAL A 31 5.94 34.94 23.10
CA VAL A 31 5.20 35.08 24.38
C VAL A 31 3.68 35.10 24.21
N SER A 32 3.16 35.31 22.98
CA SER A 32 1.72 35.29 22.69
C SER A 32 1.19 33.93 22.17
N ARG A 33 2.05 32.90 22.06
CA ARG A 33 1.58 31.52 21.89
C ARG A 33 0.99 31.03 23.20
N LYS A 34 -0.26 31.45 23.46
CA LYS A 34 -1.12 30.92 24.53
C LYS A 34 -0.91 29.41 24.62
N ASN A 35 -0.70 28.90 25.84
CA ASN A 35 -0.72 27.47 26.13
C ASN A 35 -1.92 26.84 25.40
N LEU A 36 -1.64 26.09 24.33
CA LEU A 36 -2.65 25.45 23.50
C LEU A 36 -3.11 24.18 24.22
N GLY A 37 -3.84 24.36 25.33
CA GLY A 37 -4.58 23.30 25.98
C GLY A 37 -5.94 23.18 25.31
N LEU A 38 -6.21 22.02 24.70
CA LEU A 38 -7.57 21.69 24.26
C LEU A 38 -8.44 21.53 25.50
N ASP A 39 -9.49 22.34 25.64
CA ASP A 39 -10.50 22.08 26.65
C ASP A 39 -11.35 20.84 26.27
N VAL A 40 -12.07 20.30 27.24
CA VAL A 40 -12.88 19.08 27.05
C VAL A 40 -13.94 19.25 25.96
N GLY A 41 -14.51 20.45 25.83
CA GLY A 41 -15.50 20.76 24.80
C GLY A 41 -14.88 20.75 23.41
N GLN A 42 -13.76 21.44 23.22
CA GLN A 42 -13.00 21.46 21.96
C GLN A 42 -12.53 20.06 21.53
N ALA A 43 -12.03 19.27 22.47
CA ALA A 43 -11.63 17.89 22.22
C ALA A 43 -12.81 17.03 21.76
N GLN A 44 -13.99 17.23 22.37
CA GLN A 44 -15.21 16.52 21.99
C GLN A 44 -15.72 16.94 20.60
N GLU A 45 -15.65 18.23 20.27
CA GLU A 45 -16.02 18.73 18.94
C GLU A 45 -15.13 18.16 17.83
N LEU A 46 -13.80 18.15 18.03
CA LEU A 46 -12.86 17.54 17.10
C LEU A 46 -13.16 16.04 16.90
N LYS A 47 -13.41 15.32 17.99
CA LYS A 47 -13.78 13.90 17.94
C LYS A 47 -15.06 13.66 17.14
N LEU A 48 -16.07 14.51 17.29
CA LEU A 48 -17.31 14.41 16.52
C LEU A 48 -17.11 14.79 15.05
N ALA A 49 -16.26 15.78 14.75
CA ALA A 49 -15.92 16.15 13.38
C ALA A 49 -15.22 14.99 12.65
N PHE A 50 -14.22 14.37 13.26
CA PHE A 50 -13.53 13.20 12.69
C PHE A 50 -14.51 12.05 12.40
N ARG A 51 -15.40 11.73 13.35
CA ARG A 51 -16.43 10.69 13.16
C ARG A 51 -17.39 10.97 12.00
N ARG A 52 -17.79 12.22 11.78
CA ARG A 52 -18.71 12.60 10.69
C ARG A 52 -18.09 12.42 9.29
N HIS A 53 -16.77 12.29 9.21
CA HIS A 53 -16.04 12.16 7.97
C HIS A 53 -15.30 10.83 7.87
N ASP A 54 -15.71 9.82 8.66
CA ASP A 54 -15.14 8.47 8.66
C ASP A 54 -13.63 8.42 8.89
N TRP A 55 -13.10 9.36 9.69
CA TRP A 55 -11.71 9.33 10.10
C TRP A 55 -11.51 8.26 11.16
N ASP A 56 -10.50 7.42 10.97
CA ASP A 56 -10.01 6.50 11.99
C ASP A 56 -8.86 7.14 12.81
N ASN A 57 -8.45 6.46 13.89
CA ASN A 57 -7.39 6.95 14.77
C ASN A 57 -6.03 7.07 14.05
N GLU A 58 -5.83 6.33 12.97
CA GLU A 58 -4.58 6.32 12.24
C GLU A 58 -4.48 7.54 11.32
N LEU A 59 -5.54 7.87 10.60
CA LEU A 59 -5.65 9.12 9.85
C LEU A 59 -5.52 10.34 10.77
N ILE A 60 -6.12 10.29 11.96
CA ILE A 60 -5.96 11.35 12.97
C ILE A 60 -4.50 11.44 13.42
N LYS A 61 -3.85 10.32 13.71
CA LYS A 61 -2.43 10.30 14.12
C LYS A 61 -1.55 10.85 13.00
N ARG A 62 -1.78 10.43 11.76
CA ARG A 62 -1.05 10.90 10.57
C ARG A 62 -1.24 12.39 10.35
N LEU A 63 -2.44 12.92 10.54
CA LEU A 63 -2.69 14.37 10.50
C LEU A 63 -1.81 15.12 11.51
N CYS A 64 -1.58 14.54 12.69
CA CYS A 64 -0.72 15.08 13.74
C CYS A 64 0.78 14.82 13.52
N GLU A 65 1.16 14.00 12.54
CA GLU A 65 2.54 13.73 12.18
C GLU A 65 3.02 14.69 11.07
N SER A 66 4.33 14.98 11.03
CA SER A 66 4.93 15.88 10.04
C SER A 66 4.35 17.32 10.06
N ASN A 67 4.47 18.07 8.96
CA ASN A 67 3.94 19.44 8.84
C ASN A 67 2.49 19.51 8.33
N ILE A 68 1.72 18.41 8.36
CA ILE A 68 0.40 18.36 7.71
C ILE A 68 -0.58 19.39 8.30
N LEU A 69 -0.58 19.57 9.63
CA LEU A 69 -1.39 20.63 10.25
C LEU A 69 -0.92 22.04 9.88
N GLY A 70 0.37 22.22 9.59
CA GLY A 70 0.91 23.46 9.05
C GLY A 70 0.36 23.74 7.65
N ASP A 71 0.46 22.76 6.75
CA ASP A 71 -0.05 22.86 5.38
C ASP A 71 -1.57 23.08 5.37
N ALA A 72 -2.31 22.39 6.25
CA ALA A 72 -3.74 22.58 6.43
C ALA A 72 -4.09 23.98 6.95
N LEU A 73 -3.27 24.53 7.86
CA LEU A 73 -3.44 25.89 8.36
C LEU A 73 -3.24 26.93 7.26
N ASP A 74 -2.23 26.76 6.41
CA ASP A 74 -1.98 27.65 5.27
C ASP A 74 -3.17 27.65 4.30
N ILE A 75 -3.80 26.49 4.08
CA ILE A 75 -5.01 26.38 3.27
C ILE A 75 -6.20 27.06 3.93
N LEU A 76 -6.41 26.86 5.24
CA LEU A 76 -7.49 27.51 5.98
C LEU A 76 -7.33 29.04 6.01
N ARG A 77 -6.11 29.55 5.94
CA ARG A 77 -5.79 30.98 5.83
C ARG A 77 -5.93 31.53 4.42
N GLY A 78 -5.96 30.67 3.40
CA GLY A 78 -5.97 31.05 1.99
C GLY A 78 -4.57 31.32 1.43
N ASP A 79 -3.51 31.00 2.17
CA ASP A 79 -2.11 31.12 1.73
C ASP A 79 -1.69 29.97 0.81
N ALA A 80 -2.42 28.85 0.85
CA ALA A 80 -2.22 27.69 -0.01
C ALA A 80 -3.56 27.14 -0.55
N GLN A 81 -3.47 26.33 -1.61
CA GLN A 81 -4.63 25.66 -2.20
C GLN A 81 -4.41 24.15 -2.23
N ALA A 82 -5.43 23.40 -1.81
CA ALA A 82 -5.47 21.95 -2.01
C ALA A 82 -5.75 21.65 -3.49
N VAL A 83 -4.76 21.12 -4.20
CA VAL A 83 -4.94 20.62 -5.58
C VAL A 83 -5.10 19.10 -5.53
N PRO A 84 -6.23 18.54 -5.99
CA PRO A 84 -6.40 17.10 -6.05
C PRO A 84 -5.43 16.52 -7.08
N ILE A 85 -4.56 15.60 -6.65
CA ILE A 85 -3.69 14.86 -7.55
C ILE A 85 -4.46 13.65 -8.05
N GLU A 86 -4.90 13.69 -9.31
CA GLU A 86 -5.44 12.51 -9.98
C GLU A 86 -4.30 11.56 -10.30
N ARG A 87 -4.22 10.47 -9.54
CA ARG A 87 -3.26 9.39 -9.79
C ARG A 87 -3.84 8.43 -10.81
N VAL A 88 -3.01 8.07 -11.78
CA VAL A 88 -3.34 7.10 -12.82
C VAL A 88 -2.28 6.01 -12.75
N VAL A 89 -2.71 4.75 -12.82
CA VAL A 89 -1.81 3.60 -12.91
C VAL A 89 -2.03 2.91 -14.25
N ASP A 90 -0.93 2.71 -14.98
CA ASP A 90 -0.93 1.90 -16.19
C ASP A 90 -0.62 0.46 -15.82
N LEU A 91 -1.66 -0.37 -15.76
CA LEU A 91 -1.56 -1.81 -15.54
C LEU A 91 -1.49 -2.60 -16.86
N GLY A 92 -1.37 -1.92 -18.00
CA GLY A 92 -1.26 -2.52 -19.34
C GLY A 92 0.13 -2.43 -19.96
N ALA A 93 1.03 -1.63 -19.38
CA ALA A 93 2.42 -1.51 -19.79
C ALA A 93 3.19 -2.84 -19.70
N GLU A 94 4.34 -2.91 -20.36
CA GLU A 94 5.28 -4.01 -20.14
C GLU A 94 6.04 -3.77 -18.83
N PRO A 95 6.13 -4.76 -17.94
CA PRO A 95 6.81 -4.57 -16.68
C PRO A 95 8.32 -4.55 -16.84
N GLU A 96 8.97 -3.65 -16.13
CA GLU A 96 10.42 -3.59 -16.05
C GLU A 96 10.92 -4.64 -15.05
N ILE A 97 11.55 -5.69 -15.56
CA ILE A 97 12.10 -6.76 -14.73
C ILE A 97 13.61 -6.53 -14.56
N LYS A 98 14.00 -6.23 -13.33
CA LYS A 98 15.41 -6.19 -12.92
C LYS A 98 15.86 -7.65 -12.71
N ASP A 99 17.14 -7.95 -12.94
CA ASP A 99 17.75 -9.28 -12.69
C ASP A 99 17.61 -10.34 -13.80
N GLY A 100 17.52 -9.93 -15.07
CA GLY A 100 17.64 -10.83 -16.23
C GLY A 100 16.51 -11.86 -16.37
N SER A 101 15.52 -11.81 -15.50
CA SER A 101 14.34 -12.67 -15.54
C SER A 101 13.45 -12.28 -16.72
N VAL A 102 12.76 -13.27 -17.29
CA VAL A 102 11.78 -13.06 -18.36
C VAL A 102 10.36 -13.14 -17.82
N VAL A 103 9.49 -12.29 -18.36
CA VAL A 103 8.05 -12.34 -18.07
C VAL A 103 7.45 -13.54 -18.79
N VAL A 104 6.97 -14.54 -18.04
CA VAL A 104 6.30 -15.71 -18.59
C VAL A 104 4.81 -15.45 -18.75
N LYS A 105 4.24 -14.69 -17.81
CA LYS A 105 2.83 -14.33 -17.82
C LYS A 105 2.65 -12.92 -17.30
N HIS A 106 1.80 -12.17 -17.97
CA HIS A 106 1.39 -10.84 -17.53
C HIS A 106 -0.07 -10.59 -17.86
N VAL A 107 -0.83 -10.10 -16.89
CA VAL A 107 -2.23 -9.73 -17.02
C VAL A 107 -2.31 -8.24 -17.22
N LYS A 108 -2.54 -7.82 -18.46
CA LYS A 108 -2.77 -6.42 -18.78
C LYS A 108 -4.18 -6.01 -18.34
N GLN A 109 -4.27 -4.89 -17.64
CA GLN A 109 -5.56 -4.33 -17.20
C GLN A 109 -5.79 -2.89 -17.67
N GLY A 110 -4.90 -2.38 -18.53
CA GLY A 110 -4.98 -1.04 -19.10
C GLY A 110 -4.70 0.06 -18.08
N VAL A 111 -4.93 1.30 -18.51
CA VAL A 111 -4.73 2.51 -17.72
C VAL A 111 -5.99 2.80 -16.92
N LYS A 112 -5.85 3.06 -15.61
CA LYS A 112 -6.98 3.36 -14.72
C LYS A 112 -6.67 4.48 -13.74
N PRO A 113 -7.63 5.38 -13.46
CA PRO A 113 -7.55 6.25 -12.29
C PRO A 113 -7.48 5.42 -11.01
N TRP A 114 -6.61 5.80 -10.07
CA TRP A 114 -6.47 5.12 -8.78
C TRP A 114 -7.79 5.04 -8.01
N ARG A 115 -8.60 6.09 -8.07
CA ARG A 115 -9.93 6.15 -7.43
C ARG A 115 -10.91 5.07 -7.91
N ASP A 116 -10.67 4.49 -9.08
CA ASP A 116 -11.52 3.46 -9.68
C ASP A 116 -11.01 2.04 -9.39
N ILE A 117 -9.83 1.93 -8.76
CA ILE A 117 -9.27 0.66 -8.35
C ILE A 117 -9.77 0.32 -6.95
N ARG A 118 -10.19 -0.93 -6.81
CA ARG A 118 -10.51 -1.53 -5.53
C ARG A 118 -9.56 -2.70 -5.35
N LEU A 119 -8.84 -2.66 -4.24
CA LEU A 119 -7.92 -3.73 -3.86
C LEU A 119 -8.62 -4.63 -2.85
N ALA A 120 -8.52 -5.93 -3.05
CA ALA A 120 -8.94 -6.92 -2.07
C ALA A 120 -7.76 -7.84 -1.77
N LEU A 121 -7.49 -8.04 -0.48
CA LEU A 121 -6.51 -9.00 -0.02
C LEU A 121 -7.22 -10.32 0.24
N ILE A 122 -6.78 -11.38 -0.42
CA ILE A 122 -7.21 -12.74 -0.10
C ILE A 122 -6.10 -13.38 0.72
N ASP A 123 -6.42 -13.73 1.95
CA ASP A 123 -5.60 -14.62 2.75
C ASP A 123 -6.00 -16.07 2.44
N PRO A 124 -5.09 -16.91 1.88
CA PRO A 124 -5.40 -18.32 1.65
C PRO A 124 -5.85 -19.07 2.90
N ARG A 125 -5.50 -18.59 4.10
CA ARG A 125 -5.95 -19.15 5.39
C ARG A 125 -7.46 -19.03 5.59
N ASP A 126 -8.06 -17.97 5.07
CA ASP A 126 -9.48 -17.70 5.21
C ASP A 126 -10.34 -18.54 4.26
N LEU A 127 -9.72 -19.20 3.29
CA LEU A 127 -10.43 -19.98 2.28
C LEU A 127 -10.94 -21.33 2.79
N HIS A 128 -10.70 -21.72 4.05
CA HIS A 128 -11.18 -22.94 4.75
C HIS A 128 -11.03 -24.30 4.02
N TYR A 129 -10.46 -24.33 2.82
CA TYR A 129 -10.35 -25.52 1.99
C TYR A 129 -8.89 -25.74 1.66
N THR A 130 -8.30 -26.71 2.35
CA THR A 130 -7.10 -27.36 1.84
C THR A 130 -7.47 -28.51 0.92
N ARG A 131 -6.44 -29.10 0.32
CA ARG A 131 -6.46 -30.19 -0.67
C ARG A 131 -7.32 -31.40 -0.31
N LEU A 132 -7.67 -31.59 0.98
CA LEU A 132 -8.32 -32.79 1.51
C LEU A 132 -9.61 -32.51 2.30
N GLY A 133 -10.15 -31.29 2.25
CA GLY A 133 -11.30 -30.91 3.10
C GLY A 133 -10.93 -30.82 4.58
N ILE A 134 -9.64 -30.69 4.88
CA ILE A 134 -9.12 -30.47 6.23
C ILE A 134 -9.09 -28.95 6.46
N PRO A 135 -9.52 -28.46 7.63
CA PRO A 135 -9.34 -27.08 8.01
C PRO A 135 -7.87 -26.66 7.92
N TYR A 136 -7.60 -25.47 7.38
CA TYR A 136 -6.24 -24.97 7.14
C TYR A 136 -5.35 -24.95 8.39
N ASP A 137 -5.94 -24.69 9.55
CA ASP A 137 -5.28 -24.70 10.86
C ASP A 137 -4.83 -26.09 11.32
N GLN A 138 -5.36 -27.16 10.70
CA GLN A 138 -5.05 -28.56 11.02
C GLN A 138 -4.04 -29.18 10.04
N GLU A 139 -3.71 -28.52 8.92
CA GLU A 139 -2.65 -28.99 8.03
C GLU A 139 -1.25 -28.64 8.58
N PRO A 140 -0.33 -29.63 8.65
CA PRO A 140 1.06 -29.39 8.98
C PRO A 140 1.66 -28.29 8.08
N PRO A 141 2.45 -27.34 8.60
CA PRO A 141 2.99 -26.22 7.81
C PRO A 141 3.77 -26.65 6.56
N ASP A 142 4.45 -27.79 6.61
CA ASP A 142 5.18 -28.41 5.50
C ASP A 142 4.28 -29.04 4.43
N GLN A 143 2.97 -29.17 4.72
CA GLN A 143 1.95 -29.73 3.84
C GLN A 143 0.95 -28.70 3.31
N ARG A 144 1.05 -27.44 3.74
CA ARG A 144 0.26 -26.31 3.22
C ARG A 144 0.70 -25.97 1.80
N ILE A 145 0.23 -26.77 0.86
CA ILE A 145 0.63 -26.68 -0.55
C ILE A 145 -0.49 -25.97 -1.31
N MET A 146 -0.17 -24.78 -1.81
CA MET A 146 -1.04 -24.11 -2.77
C MET A 146 -0.85 -24.72 -4.16
N GLU A 147 -1.83 -25.50 -4.61
CA GLU A 147 -1.81 -26.09 -5.95
C GLU A 147 -1.98 -25.01 -7.03
N ILE A 148 -0.99 -24.93 -7.92
CA ILE A 148 -0.98 -24.02 -9.05
C ILE A 148 -1.28 -24.80 -10.33
N ASN A 149 -2.23 -24.29 -11.11
CA ASN A 149 -2.56 -24.86 -12.41
C ASN A 149 -1.42 -24.57 -13.41
N PRO A 150 -0.80 -25.60 -14.03
CA PRO A 150 0.37 -25.43 -14.89
C PRO A 150 0.08 -24.72 -16.21
N ARG A 151 -1.15 -24.74 -16.70
CA ARG A 151 -1.53 -24.00 -17.91
C ARG A 151 -1.72 -22.52 -17.60
N THR A 152 -2.33 -22.21 -16.46
CA THR A 152 -2.63 -20.83 -16.10
C THR A 152 -1.56 -20.18 -15.23
N MET A 153 -0.61 -20.94 -14.69
CA MET A 153 0.43 -20.45 -13.79
C MET A 153 -0.16 -19.67 -12.61
N ARG A 154 -1.32 -20.12 -12.10
CA ARG A 154 -2.04 -19.50 -10.98
C ARG A 154 -2.64 -20.54 -10.04
N PRO A 155 -2.77 -20.21 -8.76
CA PRO A 155 -3.58 -20.97 -7.80
C PRO A 155 -4.99 -21.22 -8.30
N HIS A 156 -5.54 -22.40 -7.98
CA HIS A 156 -6.89 -22.78 -8.40
C HIS A 156 -7.99 -21.84 -7.89
N PHE A 157 -7.89 -21.31 -6.67
CA PHE A 157 -8.88 -20.37 -6.13
C PHE A 157 -8.92 -19.02 -6.85
N LEU A 158 -7.92 -18.70 -7.66
CA LEU A 158 -7.91 -17.50 -8.51
C LEU A 158 -8.66 -17.68 -9.83
N LYS A 159 -9.33 -18.83 -10.04
CA LYS A 159 -10.15 -19.05 -11.24
C LYS A 159 -11.29 -18.04 -11.28
N GLY A 160 -11.40 -17.32 -12.40
CA GLY A 160 -12.38 -16.24 -12.57
C GLY A 160 -12.00 -14.91 -11.91
N GLN A 161 -10.92 -14.88 -11.12
CA GLN A 161 -10.45 -13.67 -10.46
C GLN A 161 -9.50 -12.85 -11.34
N ARG A 162 -9.37 -11.57 -11.00
CA ARG A 162 -8.45 -10.62 -11.63
C ARG A 162 -7.34 -10.26 -10.65
N PRO A 163 -6.25 -11.05 -10.56
CA PRO A 163 -5.15 -10.72 -9.67
C PRO A 163 -4.44 -9.47 -10.16
N ALA A 164 -4.02 -8.64 -9.20
CA ALA A 164 -3.15 -7.50 -9.45
C ALA A 164 -1.82 -7.97 -10.05
N ASN A 165 -1.23 -7.17 -10.93
CA ASN A 165 0.05 -7.47 -11.58
C ASN A 165 1.20 -6.69 -10.92
N ILE A 166 2.41 -6.93 -11.37
CA ILE A 166 3.65 -6.30 -10.86
C ILE A 166 3.63 -4.75 -10.91
N LEU A 167 2.92 -4.15 -11.87
CA LEU A 167 2.86 -2.69 -11.98
C LEU A 167 2.06 -2.09 -10.81
N MET A 168 1.08 -2.84 -10.28
CA MET A 168 0.40 -2.46 -9.05
C MET A 168 1.34 -2.54 -7.84
N ARG A 169 2.20 -3.56 -7.77
CA ARG A 169 3.23 -3.68 -6.71
C ARG A 169 4.11 -2.44 -6.72
N ASP A 170 4.64 -2.07 -7.88
CA ASP A 170 5.57 -0.96 -8.03
C ASP A 170 4.91 0.38 -7.68
N PHE A 171 3.69 0.60 -8.17
CA PHE A 171 2.90 1.79 -7.82
C PHE A 171 2.65 1.91 -6.31
N LEU A 172 2.34 0.81 -5.63
CA LEU A 172 2.13 0.79 -4.18
C LEU A 172 3.42 1.04 -3.40
N LEU A 173 4.56 0.52 -3.87
CA LEU A 173 5.86 0.76 -3.23
C LEU A 173 6.37 2.19 -3.42
N GLU A 174 6.06 2.82 -4.55
CA GLU A 174 6.34 4.24 -4.76
C GLU A 174 5.50 5.13 -3.83
N ILE A 175 4.29 4.66 -3.48
CA ILE A 175 3.34 5.42 -2.69
C ILE A 175 2.77 4.56 -1.53
N PRO A 176 3.59 4.20 -0.51
CA PRO A 176 3.23 3.19 0.48
C PRO A 176 1.99 3.51 1.33
N HIS A 177 1.62 4.79 1.43
CA HIS A 177 0.42 5.20 2.16
C HIS A 177 -0.90 4.80 1.49
N LEU A 178 -0.85 4.32 0.24
CA LEU A 178 -1.99 3.76 -0.46
C LEU A 178 -2.22 2.29 -0.11
N ILE A 179 -1.25 1.63 0.54
CA ILE A 179 -1.39 0.28 1.03
C ILE A 179 -2.29 0.33 2.28
N PRO A 180 -3.42 -0.39 2.30
CA PRO A 180 -4.30 -0.40 3.46
C PRO A 180 -3.56 -0.85 4.74
N HIS A 181 -3.79 -0.16 5.84
CA HIS A 181 -3.10 -0.42 7.10
C HIS A 181 -3.50 -1.75 7.74
N ASP A 182 -4.69 -2.27 7.41
CA ASP A 182 -5.13 -3.61 7.81
C ASP A 182 -4.40 -4.73 7.04
N TRP A 183 -3.62 -4.38 6.01
CA TRP A 183 -2.76 -5.33 5.30
C TRP A 183 -1.45 -5.64 6.01
N VAL A 184 -1.21 -5.11 7.23
CA VAL A 184 0.00 -5.42 8.04
C VAL A 184 0.21 -6.94 8.05
N PRO A 185 1.17 -7.46 7.28
CA PRO A 185 1.07 -8.85 6.90
C PRO A 185 1.65 -9.74 7.98
N ARG A 186 0.95 -10.84 8.29
CA ARG A 186 1.60 -12.02 8.89
C ARG A 186 2.40 -12.82 7.85
N ALA A 187 2.33 -12.44 6.57
CA ALA A 187 2.87 -13.17 5.43
C ALA A 187 3.06 -12.24 4.21
N PRO A 188 4.04 -12.47 3.32
CA PRO A 188 4.22 -11.63 2.13
C PRO A 188 2.96 -11.50 1.28
N ILE A 189 2.77 -10.35 0.63
CA ILE A 189 1.63 -10.07 -0.25
C ILE A 189 2.08 -10.20 -1.71
N VAL A 190 1.40 -11.01 -2.53
CA VAL A 190 1.82 -11.34 -3.90
C VAL A 190 0.83 -10.88 -4.98
N PHE A 191 1.39 -10.55 -6.15
CA PHE A 191 0.72 -9.97 -7.32
C PHE A 191 0.72 -10.96 -8.49
N TRP A 192 -0.13 -11.99 -8.40
CA TRP A 192 -0.29 -13.10 -9.36
C TRP A 192 -0.68 -12.72 -10.80
N GLY A 193 -0.92 -11.44 -11.06
CA GLY A 193 -1.08 -10.90 -12.39
C GLY A 193 0.21 -10.95 -13.21
N THR A 194 1.38 -11.10 -12.58
CA THR A 194 2.65 -11.32 -13.28
C THR A 194 3.34 -12.57 -12.73
N VAL A 195 3.92 -13.38 -13.62
CA VAL A 195 4.83 -14.48 -13.28
C VAL A 195 6.11 -14.32 -14.09
N CYS A 196 7.24 -14.29 -13.40
CA CYS A 196 8.56 -14.18 -13.97
C CYS A 196 9.29 -15.52 -13.92
N LYS A 197 10.32 -15.69 -14.74
CA LYS A 197 11.20 -16.85 -14.73
C LYS A 197 12.64 -16.42 -14.88
N SER A 198 13.50 -17.01 -14.04
CA SER A 198 14.96 -16.94 -14.18
C SER A 198 15.49 -18.36 -14.17
N ASP A 199 16.30 -18.72 -15.17
CA ASP A 199 16.81 -20.07 -15.37
C ASP A 199 15.72 -21.15 -15.34
N THR A 200 15.65 -21.91 -14.26
CA THR A 200 14.67 -22.98 -14.01
C THR A 200 13.65 -22.62 -12.93
N THR A 201 13.72 -21.42 -12.37
CA THR A 201 12.91 -21.00 -11.23
C THR A 201 11.90 -19.94 -11.66
N TYR A 202 10.67 -20.09 -11.17
CA TYR A 202 9.61 -19.12 -11.39
C TYR A 202 9.42 -18.27 -10.13
N TRP A 203 8.98 -17.03 -10.33
CA TRP A 203 8.82 -16.07 -9.26
C TRP A 203 7.53 -15.28 -9.47
N VAL A 204 6.88 -14.94 -8.37
CA VAL A 204 5.71 -14.07 -8.36
C VAL A 204 6.08 -12.81 -7.59
N PRO A 205 5.93 -11.63 -8.20
CA PRO A 205 6.17 -10.37 -7.56
C PRO A 205 5.40 -10.19 -6.27
N GLY A 206 6.03 -9.63 -5.24
CA GLY A 206 5.37 -9.37 -3.98
C GLY A 206 5.89 -8.14 -3.25
N ILE A 207 5.19 -7.79 -2.17
CA ILE A 207 5.63 -6.82 -1.16
C ILE A 207 5.61 -7.48 0.21
N ASN A 208 6.43 -6.98 1.11
CA ASN A 208 6.37 -7.30 2.52
C ASN A 208 6.61 -6.02 3.34
N GLN A 209 6.34 -6.10 4.64
CA GLN A 209 6.56 -4.99 5.57
C GLN A 209 7.52 -5.42 6.68
N ASP A 210 8.50 -4.58 6.98
CA ASP A 210 9.37 -4.72 8.14
C ASP A 210 9.41 -3.41 8.95
N PHE A 211 10.37 -3.30 9.88
CA PHE A 211 10.56 -2.10 10.69
C PHE A 211 10.92 -0.84 9.86
N GLY A 212 11.45 -1.01 8.65
CA GLY A 212 11.80 0.06 7.72
C GLY A 212 10.67 0.47 6.78
N GLY A 213 9.56 -0.27 6.76
CA GLY A 213 8.38 0.00 5.94
C GLY A 213 8.11 -1.08 4.91
N TRP A 214 7.42 -0.71 3.83
CA TRP A 214 7.08 -1.62 2.74
C TRP A 214 8.24 -1.76 1.75
N TYR A 215 8.55 -3.00 1.37
CA TYR A 215 9.62 -3.31 0.41
C TYR A 215 9.19 -4.43 -0.56
N ALA A 216 9.89 -4.53 -1.70
CA ALA A 216 9.66 -5.59 -2.67
C ALA A 216 10.13 -6.95 -2.12
N HIS A 217 9.28 -7.96 -2.19
CA HIS A 217 9.56 -9.32 -1.74
C HIS A 217 8.96 -10.34 -2.71
N ASP A 218 9.77 -10.84 -3.63
CA ASP A 218 9.31 -11.78 -4.65
C ASP A 218 9.26 -13.22 -4.11
N CYS A 219 8.16 -13.92 -4.38
CA CYS A 219 7.93 -15.27 -3.89
C CYS A 219 8.34 -16.32 -4.93
N ARG A 220 9.12 -17.31 -4.50
CA ARG A 220 9.54 -18.43 -5.34
C ARG A 220 8.40 -19.40 -5.61
N VAL A 221 8.25 -19.78 -6.87
CA VAL A 221 7.37 -20.83 -7.36
C VAL A 221 8.22 -21.98 -7.88
N GLU A 222 8.15 -23.12 -7.19
CA GLU A 222 8.80 -24.36 -7.59
C GLU A 222 7.88 -25.19 -8.49
N MET A 223 8.46 -25.81 -9.51
CA MET A 223 7.75 -26.72 -10.42
C MET A 223 8.39 -28.11 -10.42
N PRO A 224 8.15 -28.96 -9.42
CA PRO A 224 8.41 -30.39 -9.60
C PRO A 224 7.62 -30.92 -10.83
N ARG A 225 8.15 -31.98 -11.46
CA ARG A 225 7.72 -32.47 -12.80
C ARG A 225 6.20 -32.70 -12.97
N ASP A 226 5.46 -32.82 -11.88
CA ASP A 226 4.03 -33.09 -11.83
C ASP A 226 3.21 -32.05 -11.05
N ARG A 227 3.81 -31.04 -10.40
CA ARG A 227 3.11 -30.06 -9.56
C ARG A 227 3.80 -28.70 -9.58
N ILE A 228 3.04 -27.63 -9.34
CA ILE A 228 3.60 -26.30 -9.12
C ILE A 228 3.24 -25.87 -7.71
N MET A 229 4.24 -25.46 -6.94
CA MET A 229 4.18 -25.20 -5.50
C MET A 229 4.80 -23.83 -5.20
N LEU A 230 4.26 -23.05 -4.27
CA LEU A 230 5.08 -22.02 -3.63
C LEU A 230 5.77 -22.61 -2.43
N ARG A 231 7.09 -22.56 -2.44
CA ARG A 231 7.85 -22.65 -1.19
C ARG A 231 8.06 -21.24 -0.69
N ASN A 232 7.18 -20.81 0.19
CA ASN A 232 7.54 -19.82 1.18
C ASN A 232 6.82 -20.19 2.47
N TYR A 233 7.56 -20.24 3.57
CA TYR A 233 7.11 -20.74 4.88
C TYR A 233 5.92 -19.95 5.46
N ASP A 234 5.50 -18.88 4.79
CA ASP A 234 4.57 -17.89 5.34
C ASP A 234 3.20 -17.84 4.65
N ASN A 235 2.95 -18.58 3.56
CA ASN A 235 1.67 -18.59 2.81
C ASN A 235 1.21 -17.19 2.37
N PRO A 236 1.66 -16.72 1.20
CA PRO A 236 1.50 -15.32 0.83
C PRO A 236 0.04 -14.95 0.52
N CYS A 237 -0.41 -13.80 1.02
CA CYS A 237 -1.71 -13.22 0.71
C CYS A 237 -1.73 -12.74 -0.74
N VAL A 238 -2.87 -12.82 -1.42
CA VAL A 238 -2.99 -12.45 -2.84
C VAL A 238 -3.78 -11.16 -2.99
N VAL A 239 -3.25 -10.21 -3.77
CA VAL A 239 -3.99 -9.00 -4.13
C VAL A 239 -4.83 -9.22 -5.38
N LEU A 240 -6.13 -8.96 -5.25
CA LEU A 240 -7.04 -8.82 -6.37
C LEU A 240 -7.28 -7.34 -6.69
N THR A 241 -7.35 -7.05 -7.98
CA THR A 241 -7.99 -5.84 -8.50
C THR A 241 -9.44 -6.20 -8.81
N SER A 242 -10.38 -5.82 -7.97
CA SER A 242 -11.79 -5.98 -8.35
C SER A 242 -12.14 -4.93 -9.42
N ALA A 243 -12.97 -5.31 -10.38
CA ALA A 243 -13.75 -4.32 -11.11
C ALA A 243 -14.71 -3.67 -10.08
N PRO A 244 -15.12 -2.40 -10.26
CA PRO A 244 -16.28 -1.91 -9.53
C PRO A 244 -17.39 -2.94 -9.76
N SER A 245 -17.90 -3.50 -8.67
CA SER A 245 -19.12 -4.30 -8.70
C SER A 245 -20.12 -3.49 -9.51
N ILE A 246 -20.66 -4.08 -10.57
CA ILE A 246 -21.89 -3.53 -11.17
C ILE A 246 -22.92 -3.72 -10.06
N VAL A 247 -23.17 -2.64 -9.30
CA VAL A 247 -24.28 -2.54 -8.35
C VAL A 247 -25.55 -2.42 -9.17
#